data_AF-A0A2G9MA57-F1
#
_entry.id   AF-A0A2G9MA57-F1
#
_cell.length_a   1.000
_cell.length_b   1.000
_cell.length_c   1.000
_cell.angle_alpha   90.00
_cell.angle_beta   90.00
_cell.angle_gamma   90.00
#
_symmetry.space_group_name_H-M   'P 1'
#
loop_
_entity.id
_entity.type
_entity.pdbx_description
1 polymer ?
#
loop_
_entity_poly.entity_id
_entity_poly.type
_entity_poly.pdbx_seq_one_letter_code
_entity_poly.pdbx_strand_id
1 'polypeptide(L)'
;MDNLDVKQICKELAELLNEAACEVTEPVRSSAAALKEQYWDARPVLPKIVIEALDVLTLLEADVPSPPLPSSARLRELAEKLQRLSDSC
;
A
#
# COMPACT_ATOMS: atom_id res chain seq x y z
N MET A 1 -0.16 -5.83 -23.36
CA MET A 1 0.19 -4.88 -22.29
C MET A 1 -1.04 -4.76 -21.44
N ASP A 2 -1.07 -5.49 -20.34
CA ASP A 2 -2.14 -5.44 -19.35
C ASP A 2 -2.36 -3.98 -18.96
N ASN A 3 -3.61 -3.53 -19.07
CA ASN A 3 -4.00 -2.19 -18.66
C ASN A 3 -3.81 -2.14 -17.14
N LEU A 4 -2.71 -1.52 -16.70
CA LEU A 4 -2.42 -1.30 -15.29
C LEU A 4 -3.53 -0.38 -14.73
N ASP A 5 -4.50 -0.98 -14.06
CA ASP A 5 -5.62 -0.23 -13.49
C ASP A 5 -5.21 0.45 -12.19
N VAL A 6 -4.71 1.67 -12.31
CA VAL A 6 -4.29 2.50 -11.18
C VAL A 6 -5.41 2.68 -10.15
N LYS A 7 -6.69 2.65 -10.56
CA LYS A 7 -7.81 2.74 -9.60
C LYS A 7 -7.88 1.51 -8.72
N GLN A 8 -7.76 0.34 -9.34
CA GLN A 8 -7.78 -0.95 -8.66
C GLN A 8 -6.59 -1.06 -7.69
N ILE A 9 -5.40 -0.66 -8.14
CA ILE A 9 -4.19 -0.60 -7.30
C ILE A 9 -4.41 0.32 -6.09
N CYS A 10 -4.90 1.55 -6.33
CA CYS A 10 -5.20 2.49 -5.25
C CYS A 10 -6.17 1.90 -4.23
N LYS A 11 -7.19 1.17 -4.68
CA LYS A 11 -8.18 0.54 -3.81
C LYS A 11 -7.58 -0.57 -2.96
N GLU A 12 -6.84 -1.50 -3.57
CA GLU A 12 -6.19 -2.61 -2.85
C GLU A 12 -5.18 -2.11 -1.81
N LEU A 13 -4.39 -1.09 -2.18
CA LEU A 13 -3.45 -0.46 -1.25
C LEU A 13 -4.18 0.27 -0.12
N ALA A 14 -5.28 0.97 -0.41
CA ALA A 14 -6.06 1.68 0.61
C ALA A 14 -6.68 0.72 1.63
N GLU A 15 -7.25 -0.39 1.18
CA GLU A 15 -7.84 -1.42 2.03
C GLU A 15 -6.78 -2.01 2.95
N LEU A 16 -5.64 -2.45 2.40
CA LEU A 16 -4.57 -3.04 3.19
C LEU A 16 -3.94 -2.07 4.19
N LEU A 17 -3.74 -0.81 3.81
CA LEU A 17 -3.22 0.22 4.71
C LEU A 17 -4.18 0.52 5.86
N ASN A 18 -5.49 0.50 5.63
CA ASN A 18 -6.49 0.65 6.68
C ASN A 18 -6.49 -0.54 7.64
N GLU A 19 -6.33 -1.76 7.14
CA GLU A 19 -6.18 -2.96 7.96
C GLU A 19 -4.91 -2.87 8.82
N ALA A 20 -3.77 -2.56 8.21
CA ALA A 20 -2.50 -2.36 8.89
C ALA A 20 -2.55 -1.24 9.95
N ALA A 21 -3.37 -0.21 9.73
CA ALA A 21 -3.57 0.87 10.68
C ALA A 21 -4.36 0.44 11.93
N CYS A 22 -5.12 -0.65 11.85
CA CYS A 22 -5.77 -1.25 13.01
C CYS A 22 -4.80 -2.18 13.73
N GLU A 23 -4.25 -3.16 13.01
CA GLU A 23 -3.28 -4.11 13.54
C GLU A 23 -2.47 -4.73 12.40
N VAL A 24 -1.15 -4.86 12.59
CA VAL A 24 -0.27 -5.55 11.63
C VAL A 24 -0.22 -7.03 12.00
N THR A 25 -1.01 -7.83 11.31
CA THR A 25 -1.10 -9.28 11.49
C THR A 25 -0.38 -10.04 10.37
N GLU A 26 -0.12 -11.34 10.54
CA GLU A 26 0.47 -12.20 9.49
C GLU A 26 -0.29 -12.16 8.15
N PRO A 27 -1.64 -12.14 8.12
CA PRO A 27 -2.40 -11.89 6.89
C PRO A 27 -2.07 -10.55 6.22
N VAL A 28 -1.99 -9.46 6.99
CA VAL A 28 -1.65 -8.12 6.48
C VAL A 28 -0.26 -8.13 5.86
N ARG A 29 0.71 -8.79 6.51
CA ARG A 29 2.08 -8.92 5.98
C ARG A 29 2.13 -9.74 4.70
N SER A 30 1.39 -10.84 4.65
CA SER A 30 1.30 -11.70 3.46
C SER A 30 0.68 -10.95 2.28
N SER A 31 -0.41 -10.21 2.52
CA SER A 31 -1.04 -9.35 1.51
C SER A 31 -0.12 -8.21 1.07
N ALA A 32 0.66 -7.63 1.99
CA ALA A 32 1.64 -6.60 1.68
C ALA A 32 2.73 -7.11 0.73
N ALA A 33 3.26 -8.31 1.00
CA ALA A 33 4.23 -8.96 0.14
C ALA A 33 3.67 -9.24 -1.27
N ALA A 34 2.44 -9.78 -1.35
CA ALA A 34 1.78 -10.09 -2.63
C ALA A 34 1.54 -8.84 -3.49
N LEU A 35 0.96 -7.78 -2.92
CA LEU A 35 0.72 -6.53 -3.67
C LEU A 35 2.03 -5.85 -4.07
N LYS A 36 3.05 -5.92 -3.22
CA LYS A 36 4.39 -5.43 -3.56
C LYS A 36 4.91 -6.17 -4.78
N GLU A 37 5.00 -7.49 -4.75
CA GLU A 37 5.48 -8.29 -5.89
C GLU A 37 4.69 -8.03 -7.17
N GLN A 38 3.38 -7.86 -7.08
CA GLN A 38 2.51 -7.60 -8.22
C GLN A 38 2.76 -6.25 -8.90
N TYR A 39 3.07 -5.20 -8.13
CA TYR A 39 3.17 -3.82 -8.65
C TYR A 39 4.57 -3.21 -8.59
N TRP A 40 5.56 -3.91 -8.04
CA TRP A 40 6.91 -3.38 -7.85
C TRP A 40 7.57 -2.95 -9.17
N ASP A 41 7.42 -3.76 -10.22
CA ASP A 41 7.99 -3.46 -11.53
C ASP A 41 7.27 -2.31 -12.24
N ALA A 42 6.01 -2.05 -11.86
CA ALA A 42 5.21 -0.95 -12.39
C ALA A 42 5.52 0.41 -11.72
N ARG A 43 6.33 0.44 -10.66
CA ARG A 43 6.68 1.68 -9.93
C ARG A 43 7.06 2.88 -10.80
N PRO A 44 7.86 2.75 -11.89
CA PRO A 44 8.28 3.90 -12.68
C PRO A 44 7.13 4.65 -13.37
N VAL A 45 6.00 3.98 -13.62
CA VAL A 45 4.83 4.55 -14.31
C VAL A 45 3.67 4.84 -13.36
N LEU A 46 3.79 4.46 -12.09
CA LEU A 46 2.76 4.67 -11.08
C LEU A 46 2.80 6.10 -10.50
N PRO A 47 1.65 6.63 -10.04
CA PRO A 47 1.62 7.90 -9.32
C PRO A 47 2.49 7.86 -8.05
N LYS A 48 3.11 8.98 -7.69
CA LYS A 48 3.99 9.10 -6.51
C LYS A 48 3.37 8.55 -5.22
N ILE A 49 2.09 8.77 -5.03
CA ILE A 49 1.37 8.32 -3.84
C ILE A 49 1.17 6.80 -3.78
N VAL A 50 1.02 6.16 -4.93
CA VAL A 50 0.99 4.69 -5.03
C VAL A 50 2.36 4.13 -4.71
N ILE A 51 3.43 4.76 -5.23
CA ILE A 51 4.81 4.39 -4.90
C ILE A 51 5.05 4.50 -3.39
N GLU A 52 4.61 5.59 -2.76
CA GLU A 52 4.74 5.79 -1.32
C GLU A 52 4.01 4.70 -0.52
N ALA A 53 2.83 4.30 -0.95
CA ALA A 53 2.08 3.20 -0.34
C ALA A 53 2.81 1.85 -0.47
N LEU A 54 3.40 1.56 -1.64
CA LEU A 54 4.22 0.36 -1.84
C LEU A 54 5.48 0.35 -0.95
N ASP A 55 6.11 1.52 -0.76
CA ASP A 55 7.23 1.64 0.18
C ASP A 55 6.78 1.36 1.62
N VAL A 56 5.59 1.82 2.02
CA VAL A 56 5.00 1.48 3.32
C VAL A 56 4.71 -0.02 3.46
N LEU A 57 4.18 -0.68 2.42
CA LEU A 57 3.96 -2.13 2.43
C LEU A 57 5.27 -2.90 2.66
N THR A 58 6.37 -2.42 2.08
CA THR A 58 7.71 -3.01 2.30
C THR A 58 8.13 -2.94 3.77
N LEU A 59 7.75 -1.87 4.48
CA LEU A 59 8.00 -1.74 5.92
C LEU A 59 7.10 -2.67 6.73
N LEU A 60 5.85 -2.86 6.31
CA LEU A 60 4.89 -3.74 6.99
C LEU A 60 5.28 -5.22 6.87
N GLU A 61 5.76 -5.65 5.69
CA GLU A 61 6.27 -7.00 5.44
C GLU A 61 7.51 -7.32 6.28
N ALA A 62 8.37 -6.32 6.53
CA ALA A 62 9.57 -6.51 7.31
C ALA A 62 9.23 -6.88 8.76
N ASP A 63 9.44 -8.14 9.13
CA ASP A 63 9.32 -8.64 10.52
C ASP A 63 10.51 -8.19 11.40
N VAL A 64 11.05 -7.01 11.15
CA VAL A 64 12.36 -6.57 11.66
C VAL A 64 12.21 -5.35 12.57
N PRO A 65 12.93 -5.27 13.72
CA PRO A 65 12.76 -4.20 14.71
C PRO A 65 13.22 -2.78 14.29
N SER A 66 13.57 -2.52 13.03
CA SER A 66 13.78 -1.16 12.51
C SER A 66 13.89 -1.12 10.99
N PRO A 67 13.38 -0.06 10.33
CA PRO A 67 12.85 1.18 10.90
C PRO A 67 11.46 1.04 11.57
N PRO A 68 11.07 1.98 12.43
CA PRO A 68 9.75 1.95 13.08
C PRO A 68 8.65 1.96 12.02
N LEU A 69 7.65 1.10 12.23
CA LEU A 69 6.46 1.09 11.39
C LEU A 69 5.81 2.49 11.37
N PRO A 70 5.24 2.91 10.22
CA PRO A 70 4.48 4.16 10.17
C PRO A 70 3.37 4.16 11.22
N SER A 71 3.07 5.33 11.77
CA SER A 71 1.96 5.45 12.73
C SER A 71 0.64 5.07 12.07
N SER A 72 -0.30 4.53 12.86
CA SER A 72 -1.65 4.22 12.37
C SER A 72 -2.36 5.42 11.74
N ALA A 73 -2.09 6.63 12.25
CA ALA A 73 -2.56 7.88 11.64
C ALA A 73 -1.99 8.10 10.24
N ARG A 74 -0.69 7.81 10.03
CA ARG A 74 -0.04 7.92 8.73
C ARG A 74 -0.60 6.90 7.72
N LEU A 75 -0.79 5.66 8.18
CA LEU A 75 -1.37 4.59 7.38
C LEU A 75 -2.79 4.95 6.89
N ARG A 76 -3.64 5.45 7.79
CA ARG A 76 -4.99 5.94 7.46
C ARG A 76 -4.96 7.12 6.49
N GLU A 77 -4.11 8.11 6.74
CA GLU A 77 -4.00 9.28 5.85
C GLU A 77 -3.64 8.86 4.41
N LEU A 78 -2.70 7.92 4.26
CA LEU A 78 -2.35 7.37 2.94
C LEU A 78 -3.50 6.60 2.32
N ALA A 79 -4.17 5.74 3.08
CA ALA A 79 -5.33 4.99 2.62
C ALA A 79 -6.45 5.93 2.10
N GLU A 80 -6.79 6.97 2.86
CA GLU A 80 -7.80 7.95 2.45
C GLU A 80 -7.43 8.68 1.17
N LYS A 81 -6.15 9.03 1.00
CA LYS A 81 -5.70 9.71 -0.23
C LYS A 81 -5.75 8.79 -1.44
N LEU A 82 -5.37 7.51 -1.28
CA LEU A 82 -5.48 6.51 -2.35
C LEU A 82 -6.95 6.26 -2.73
N GLN A 83 -7.83 6.14 -1.73
CA GLN A 83 -9.27 5.99 -1.95
C GLN A 83 -9.86 7.17 -2.73
N ARG A 84 -9.48 8.41 -2.37
CA ARG A 84 -9.90 9.60 -3.12
C ARG A 84 -9.43 9.56 -4.58
N LEU A 85 -8.25 9.02 -4.85
CA LEU A 85 -7.73 8.87 -6.20
C LEU A 85 -8.47 7.78 -6.99
N SER A 86 -8.83 6.67 -6.36
CA SER A 86 -9.65 5.64 -7.01
C SER A 86 -11.04 6.16 -7.36
N ASP A 87 -11.63 7.01 -6.51
CA ASP A 87 -12.98 7.57 -6.70
C ASP A 87 -13.02 8.74 -7.71
N SER A 88 -11.88 9.38 -7.99
CA SER A 88 -11.80 10.61 -8.81
C SER A 88 -11.50 10.38 -10.30
N CYS A 89 -11.36 9.14 -10.76
CA CYS A 89 -11.02 8.82 -12.15
C CYS A 89 -12.16 8.06 -12.85
#